data_AF-A0A1Z9STD5-F1
#
_entry.id   AF-A0A1Z9STD5-F1
#
_cell.length_a   1.000
_cell.length_b   1.000
_cell.length_c   1.000
_cell.angle_alpha   90.00
_cell.angle_beta   90.00
_cell.angle_gamma   90.00
#
_symmetry.space_group_name_H-M   'P 1'
#
loop_
_entity.id
_entity.type
_entity.pdbx_description
1 polymer ?
#
loop_
_entity_poly.entity_id
_entity_poly.type
_entity_poly.pdbx_seq_one_letter_code
_entity_poly.pdbx_strand_id
1 'polypeptide(L)' 'MDVERLNIYRRLRDFKVPATVLDNIFSSGKDSLVLIKAFRSLIKDGYKEDQAAGEISKMIFKELQIEPDHLKDE' A
#
# COMPACT_ATOMS: atom_id res chain seq x y z
N MET A 1 0.27 -2.63 -18.16
CA MET A 1 0.79 -3.06 -16.84
C MET A 1 -0.02 -2.42 -15.71
N ASP A 2 -1.28 -2.09 -15.98
CA ASP A 2 -2.05 -1.14 -15.17
C ASP A 2 -3.07 -1.86 -14.28
N VAL A 3 -3.49 -3.06 -14.69
CA VAL A 3 -4.41 -3.90 -13.93
C VAL A 3 -3.81 -4.31 -12.58
N GLU A 4 -2.52 -4.65 -12.53
CA GLU A 4 -1.84 -5.05 -11.29
C GLU A 4 -1.73 -3.88 -10.31
N ARG A 5 -1.37 -2.68 -10.80
CA ARG A 5 -1.38 -1.44 -10.00
C ARG A 5 -2.77 -1.13 -9.44
N LEU A 6 -3.79 -1.22 -10.27
CA LEU A 6 -5.17 -0.90 -9.89
C LEU A 6 -5.73 -1.92 -8.89
N ASN A 7 -5.32 -3.19 -9.01
CA ASN A 7 -5.68 -4.26 -8.08
C ASN A 7 -5.02 -4.05 -6.70
N ILE A 8 -3.72 -3.75 -6.67
CA ILE A 8 -2.99 -3.42 -5.45
C ILE A 8 -3.58 -2.17 -4.79
N TYR A 9 -3.86 -1.12 -5.57
CA TYR A 9 -4.48 0.11 -5.09
C TYR A 9 -5.82 -0.17 -4.40
N ARG A 10 -6.70 -0.95 -5.03
CA ARG A 10 -8.00 -1.33 -4.44
C ARG A 10 -7.83 -2.15 -3.16
N ARG A 11 -6.91 -3.12 -3.14
CA ARG A 11 -6.64 -3.92 -1.94
C ARG A 11 -6.10 -3.06 -0.80
N LEU A 12 -5.09 -2.22 -1.04
CA LEU A 12 -4.55 -1.37 0.02
C LEU A 12 -5.61 -0.41 0.59
N ARG A 13 -6.49 0.11 -0.26
CA ARG A 13 -7.65 0.90 0.17
C ARG A 13 -8.61 0.09 1.05
N ASP A 14 -8.81 -1.19 0.75
CA ASP A 14 -9.59 -2.12 1.58
C ASP A 14 -8.95 -2.31 2.97
N PHE A 15 -7.60 -2.33 3.03
CA PHE A 15 -6.81 -2.33 4.27
C PHE A 15 -6.71 -0.95 4.96
N LYS A 16 -7.66 -0.05 4.72
CA LYS A 16 -7.75 1.30 5.29
C LYS A 16 -6.59 2.24 4.96
N VAL A 17 -5.76 1.95 3.96
CA VAL A 17 -4.73 2.90 3.53
C VAL A 17 -5.41 4.13 2.91
N PRO A 18 -5.11 5.35 3.38
CA PRO A 18 -5.71 6.56 2.85
C PRO A 18 -5.41 6.72 1.36
N ALA A 19 -6.41 7.19 0.60
CA ALA A 19 -6.22 7.47 -0.83
C ALA A 19 -5.08 8.48 -1.06
N THR A 20 -4.91 9.46 -0.18
CA THR A 20 -3.79 10.43 -0.22
C THR A 20 -2.42 9.75 -0.16
N VAL A 21 -2.26 8.73 0.67
CA VAL A 21 -1.01 7.97 0.79
C VAL A 21 -0.75 7.16 -0.47
N LEU A 22 -1.78 6.48 -0.98
CA LEU A 22 -1.68 5.76 -2.24
C LEU A 22 -1.33 6.71 -3.38
N ASP A 23 -2.03 7.84 -3.50
CA ASP A 23 -1.76 8.83 -4.53
C ASP A 23 -0.30 9.31 -4.46
N ASN A 24 0.21 9.60 -3.26
CA ASN A 24 1.61 10.01 -3.08
C ASN A 24 2.61 8.93 -3.53
N ILE A 25 2.37 7.67 -3.16
CA ILE A 25 3.21 6.53 -3.55
C ILE A 25 3.11 6.23 -5.05
N PHE A 26 1.90 6.27 -5.61
CA PHE A 26 1.62 5.97 -7.01
C PHE A 26 2.02 7.12 -7.95
N SER A 27 2.03 8.35 -7.45
CA SER A 27 2.53 9.54 -8.13
C SER A 27 4.06 9.52 -8.24
N SER A 28 4.75 8.93 -7.26
CA SER A 28 6.18 8.66 -7.35
C SER A 28 6.46 7.35 -8.09
N GLY A 29 7.02 7.46 -9.30
CA GLY A 29 7.39 6.30 -10.12
C GLY A 29 8.35 5.32 -9.42
N LYS A 30 9.20 5.82 -8.51
CA LYS A 30 10.11 4.97 -7.71
C LYS A 30 9.37 4.23 -6.59
N ASP A 31 8.58 4.94 -5.79
CA ASP A 31 7.90 4.35 -4.63
C ASP A 31 6.85 3.33 -5.06
N SER A 32 6.09 3.64 -6.11
CA SER A 32 5.16 2.68 -6.71
C SER A 32 5.84 1.40 -7.19
N LEU A 33 7.04 1.48 -7.78
CA LEU A 33 7.80 0.31 -8.19
C LEU A 33 8.28 -0.50 -6.98
N VAL A 34 8.75 0.17 -5.92
CA VAL A 34 9.17 -0.49 -4.68
C VAL A 34 7.99 -1.23 -4.05
N LEU A 35 6.82 -0.59 -3.99
CA LEU A 35 5.60 -1.18 -3.43
C LEU A 35 5.15 -2.40 -4.24
N ILE A 36 5.09 -2.30 -5.57
CA ILE A 36 4.73 -3.43 -6.44
C ILE A 36 5.74 -4.57 -6.26
N LYS A 37 7.03 -4.25 -6.17
CA LYS A 37 8.09 -5.25 -6.00
C LYS A 37 8.01 -5.94 -4.65
N ALA A 38 7.75 -5.19 -3.57
CA ALA A 38 7.53 -5.74 -2.24
C ALA A 38 6.29 -6.64 -2.21
N PHE A 39 5.18 -6.18 -2.80
CA PHE A 39 3.96 -6.96 -2.95
C PHE A 39 4.22 -8.28 -3.69
N ARG A 40 4.86 -8.22 -4.88
CA ARG A 40 5.20 -9.43 -5.65
C ARG A 40 6.16 -10.35 -4.91
N SER A 41 7.08 -9.81 -4.11
CA SER A 41 7.97 -10.62 -3.29
C SER A 41 7.18 -11.43 -2.26
N LEU A 42 6.20 -10.83 -1.59
CA LEU A 42 5.33 -11.53 -0.65
C LEU A 42 4.53 -12.63 -1.36
N ILE A 43 3.94 -12.36 -2.53
CA ILE A 43 3.24 -13.40 -3.31
C ILE A 43 4.19 -14.56 -3.66
N LYS A 44 5.43 -14.23 -4.04
CA LYS A 44 6.45 -15.22 -4.40
C LYS A 44 6.90 -16.07 -3.20
N ASP A 45 6.90 -15.48 -2.00
CA ASP A 45 7.13 -16.18 -0.73
C ASP A 45 5.95 -17.09 -0.31
N GLY A 46 4.85 -17.09 -1.07
CA GLY A 46 3.67 -17.91 -0.81
C GLY A 46 2.55 -17.21 -0.04
N TYR A 47 2.66 -15.90 0.18
CA TYR A 47 1.58 -15.13 0.78
C TYR A 47 0.42 -14.96 -0.20
N LYS A 48 -0.81 -15.05 0.33
CA LYS A 48 -2.00 -14.67 -0.44
C LYS A 48 -2.00 -13.16 -0.67
N GLU A 49 -2.69 -12.75 -1.73
CA GLU A 49 -2.71 -11.35 -2.10
C GLU A 49 -3.33 -10.42 -1.04
N ASP A 50 -4.32 -10.90 -0.28
CA ASP A 50 -4.86 -10.20 0.89
C ASP A 50 -3.83 -10.09 2.02
N GLN A 51 -3.07 -11.16 2.30
CA GLN A 51 -2.02 -11.12 3.32
C GLN A 51 -0.89 -10.16 2.92
N ALA A 52 -0.48 -10.22 1.65
CA ALA A 52 0.52 -9.31 1.12
C ALA A 52 0.05 -7.85 1.22
N ALA A 53 -1.20 -7.57 0.86
CA ALA A 53 -1.75 -6.22 0.97
C ALA A 53 -1.80 -5.73 2.43
N GLY A 54 -2.16 -6.60 3.38
CA GLY A 54 -2.18 -6.27 4.80
C GLY A 54 -0.79 -6.03 5.41
N GLU A 55 0.24 -6.75 4.95
CA GLU A 55 1.62 -6.51 5.42
C GLU A 55 2.21 -5.23 4.80
N ILE A 56 1.95 -5.00 3.51
CA ILE A 56 2.35 -3.75 2.83
C ILE A 56 1.66 -2.55 3.46
N SER A 57 0.36 -2.62 3.77
CA SER A 57 -0.34 -1.51 4.42
C SER A 57 0.28 -1.17 5.77
N LYS A 58 0.57 -2.16 6.63
CA LYS A 58 1.26 -1.94 7.90
C LYS A 58 2.65 -1.31 7.72
N MET A 59 3.44 -1.78 6.74
CA MET A 59 4.74 -1.17 6.44
C MET A 59 4.59 0.29 6.06
N ILE A 60 3.61 0.63 5.21
CA ILE A 60 3.33 2.01 4.78
C ILE A 60 2.95 2.89 5.97
N PHE A 61 2.04 2.43 6.84
CA PHE A 61 1.66 3.16 8.05
C PHE A 61 2.87 3.41 8.96
N LYS A 62 3.75 2.41 9.10
CA LYS A 62 4.95 2.50 9.92
C LYS A 62 6.01 3.45 9.34
N GLU A 63 6.26 3.37 8.03
CA GLU A 63 7.21 4.24 7.32
C GLU A 63 6.77 5.70 7.33
N LEU A 64 5.48 5.95 7.09
CA LEU A 64 4.95 7.30 7.03
C LEU A 64 4.67 7.89 8.43
N GLN A 65 4.85 7.11 9.50
CA GLN A 65 4.45 7.46 10.87
C GLN A 65 3.02 8.01 10.95
N ILE A 66 2.13 7.53 10.09
CA ILE A 66 0.74 7.94 10.08
C ILE A 66 0.05 7.14 11.18
N GLU A 67 -0.05 7.73 12.36
CA GLU A 67 -0.98 7.21 13.36
C GLU A 67 -2.41 7.32 12.80
N PRO A 68 -3.27 6.30 13.00
CA PRO A 68 -4.67 6.32 12.56
C PRO A 68 -5.53 7.39 13.28
N ASP A 69 -4.91 8.28 14.07
CA ASP A 69 -5.55 9.32 14.88
C ASP A 69 -5.37 10.75 14.32
N HIS A 70 -4.76 10.94 13.15
CA HIS A 70 -4.66 12.27 12.52
C HIS A 70 -5.95 12.71 11.79
N LEU A 71 -7.12 12.39 12.35
CA LEU A 71 -8.44 12.95 11.99
C LEU A 71 -9.03 13.75 13.16
N LYS A 72 -8.18 14.47 13.90
CA LYS A 72 -8.66 15.38 14.92
C LYS A 72 -8.17 16.81 14.70
N ASP A 73 -9.20 17.63 14.52
CA ASP A 73 -9.31 19.04 14.86
C ASP A 73 -8.67 20.05 13.89
N GLU A 74 -9.53 20.59 13.03
CA GLU A 74 -9.73 22.05 12.98
C GLU A 74 -11.20 22.36 13.25
#